data_AF-A0A522TMV8-F1
#
_entry.id   AF-A0A522TMV8-F1
#
_cell.length_a   1.000
_cell.length_b   1.000
_cell.length_c   1.000
_cell.angle_alpha   90.00
_cell.angle_beta   90.00
_cell.angle_gamma   90.00
#
_symmetry.space_group_name_H-M   'P 1'
#
loop_
_entity.id
_entity.type
_entity.pdbx_description
1 polymer ?
#
loop_
_entity_poly.entity_id
_entity_poly.type
_entity_poly.pdbx_seq_one_letter_code
_entity_poly.pdbx_strand_id
1 'polypeptide(L)'
;MFFAFLIAMVGVFVVVVGFGVAFSRQYTTQTTGQVVDVSSNATVGKSLRKAGLSIVFVGAAILVGDWVWYQFSYMSQDRVTTRQVAQAKNQIDMNEIKLQRLVRSYVSAMMKDPGSSEFRNQYGVCGEVNAKNSFGAYTGYRRFVAKSERMVFLEGNSALSAADFGTLWAEACGTSPTGAERR
;
A
#
# COMPACT_ATOMS: atom_id res chain seq x y z
N MET A 1 -16.70 -8.56 8.73
CA MET A 1 -16.00 -8.08 9.94
C MET A 1 -16.74 -6.95 10.69
N PHE A 2 -17.52 -6.08 10.04
CA PHE A 2 -18.29 -5.02 10.71
C PHE A 2 -19.41 -5.50 11.67
N PHE A 3 -20.05 -6.64 11.40
CA PHE A 3 -21.17 -7.13 12.23
C PHE A 3 -20.76 -7.62 13.62
N ALA A 4 -19.52 -8.10 13.81
CA ALA A 4 -19.05 -8.56 15.11
C ALA A 4 -18.79 -7.39 16.10
N PHE A 5 -18.40 -6.23 15.58
CA PHE A 5 -18.13 -5.04 16.39
C PHE A 5 -19.41 -4.42 16.96
N LEU A 6 -20.52 -4.51 16.23
CA LEU A 6 -21.80 -3.94 16.62
C LEU A 6 -22.45 -4.72 17.77
N ILE A 7 -22.30 -6.05 17.78
CA ILE A 7 -22.80 -6.91 18.87
C ILE A 7 -22.01 -6.67 20.17
N ALA A 8 -20.70 -6.46 20.09
CA ALA A 8 -19.87 -6.15 21.25
C ALA A 8 -20.23 -4.81 21.89
N MET A 9 -20.52 -3.78 21.09
CA MET A 9 -20.93 -2.45 21.58
C MET A 9 -22.30 -2.47 22.27
N VAL A 10 -23.26 -3.23 21.73
CA VAL A 10 -24.60 -3.36 22.36
C VAL A 10 -24.50 -4.12 23.69
N GLY A 11 -23.65 -5.15 23.78
CA GLY A 11 -23.45 -5.91 25.02
C GLY A 11 -22.91 -5.08 26.18
N VAL A 12 -21.93 -4.20 25.91
CA VAL A 12 -21.36 -3.31 26.94
C VAL A 12 -22.39 -2.28 27.42
N PHE A 13 -23.21 -1.74 26.52
CA PHE A 13 -24.22 -0.73 26.87
C PHE A 13 -25.31 -1.29 27.80
N VAL A 14 -25.75 -2.54 27.59
CA VAL A 14 -26.76 -3.20 28.44
C VAL A 14 -26.23 -3.44 29.86
N VAL A 15 -24.96 -3.82 30.01
CA VAL A 15 -24.34 -4.05 31.33
C VAL A 15 -24.22 -2.75 32.14
N VAL A 16 -23.81 -1.65 31.50
CA VAL A 16 -23.63 -0.36 32.17
C VAL A 16 -24.96 0.23 32.64
N VAL A 17 -26.01 0.17 31.81
CA VAL A 17 -27.34 0.65 32.19
C VAL A 17 -27.99 -0.25 33.25
N GLY A 18 -27.78 -1.57 33.17
CA GLY A 18 -28.30 -2.53 34.15
C GLY A 18 -27.72 -2.34 35.56
N PHE A 19 -26.41 -2.08 35.67
CA PHE A 19 -25.76 -1.85 36.97
C PHE A 19 -26.17 -0.51 37.61
N GLY A 20 -26.46 0.52 36.81
CA GLY A 20 -26.90 1.83 37.33
C GLY A 20 -28.28 1.80 38.01
N VAL A 21 -29.20 0.97 37.53
CA VAL A 21 -30.57 0.88 38.09
C VAL A 21 -30.62 0.03 39.35
N ALA A 22 -29.76 -0.99 39.49
CA ALA A 22 -29.71 -1.86 40.66
C ALA A 22 -29.19 -1.14 41.92
N PHE A 23 -28.22 -0.24 41.76
CA PHE A 23 -27.65 0.51 42.90
C PHE A 23 -28.57 1.59 43.47
N SER A 24 -29.53 2.09 42.68
CA SER A 24 -30.45 3.15 43.15
C SER A 24 -31.58 2.61 44.04
N ARG A 25 -31.95 1.33 43.92
CA ARG A 25 -33.05 0.72 44.70
C ARG A 25 -32.69 0.32 46.13
N GLN A 26 -31.40 0.15 46.46
CA GLN A 26 -31.03 -0.25 47.83
C GLN A 26 -31.01 0.91 48.84
N TYR A 27 -31.04 2.17 48.37
CA TYR A 27 -30.98 3.32 49.27
C TYR A 27 -32.32 3.79 49.84
N THR A 28 -33.46 3.20 49.47
CA THR A 28 -34.79 3.73 49.86
C THR A 28 -35.57 2.89 50.88
N THR A 29 -34.99 1.84 51.48
CA THR A 29 -35.74 0.93 52.39
C THR A 29 -35.14 0.73 53.78
N GLN A 30 -34.68 1.80 54.44
CA GLN A 30 -34.56 1.90 55.91
C GLN A 30 -34.68 3.41 56.21
N THR A 31 -35.62 3.97 56.97
CA THR A 31 -36.02 3.66 58.34
C THR A 31 -37.35 4.37 58.64
N THR A 32 -38.39 3.62 58.97
CA THR A 32 -39.53 4.12 59.74
C THR A 32 -39.11 4.29 61.21
N GLY A 33 -39.34 5.48 61.75
CA GLY A 33 -39.50 5.72 63.19
C GLY A 33 -38.24 5.77 64.04
N GLN A 34 -37.65 6.97 64.18
CA GLN A 34 -37.16 7.46 65.48
C GLN A 34 -36.94 8.98 65.41
N VAL A 35 -37.63 9.71 66.28
CA VAL A 35 -37.38 11.14 66.54
C VAL A 35 -36.16 11.19 67.45
N VAL A 36 -35.05 11.72 66.94
CA VAL A 36 -33.89 12.10 67.73
C VAL A 36 -33.53 13.52 67.35
N ASP A 37 -33.95 14.46 68.19
CA ASP A 37 -33.40 15.82 68.18
C ASP A 37 -31.94 15.75 68.61
N VAL A 38 -31.02 16.05 67.69
CA VAL A 38 -29.65 16.47 68.05
C VAL A 38 -29.30 17.73 67.26
N SER A 39 -29.49 18.82 67.98
CA SER A 39 -28.76 20.08 67.92
C SER A 39 -27.30 19.93 67.47
N SER A 40 -26.93 20.81 66.52
CA SER A 40 -25.60 21.42 66.30
C SER A 40 -24.32 20.62 66.61
N ASN A 41 -23.54 20.28 65.58
CA ASN A 41 -22.16 20.81 65.44
C ASN A 41 -21.44 20.36 64.14
N ALA A 42 -21.37 21.28 63.18
CA ALA A 42 -20.18 21.74 62.45
C ALA A 42 -19.00 20.78 62.10
N THR A 43 -19.20 19.48 61.89
CA THR A 43 -18.07 18.57 61.56
C THR A 43 -18.19 17.84 60.22
N VAL A 44 -19.33 17.92 59.54
CA VAL A 44 -19.59 17.18 58.28
C VAL A 44 -19.06 17.89 57.02
N GLY A 45 -18.69 19.17 57.10
CA GLY A 45 -18.33 20.00 55.92
C GLY A 45 -16.91 19.78 55.33
N LYS A 46 -16.02 19.03 56.00
CA LYS A 46 -14.62 18.86 55.53
C LYS A 46 -14.34 17.50 54.86
N SER A 47 -15.16 16.48 55.11
CA SER A 47 -14.93 15.13 54.57
C SER A 47 -15.44 14.97 53.12
N LEU A 48 -16.54 15.64 52.78
CA LEU A 48 -17.15 15.60 51.45
C LEU A 48 -16.33 16.31 50.36
N ARG A 49 -15.48 17.29 50.71
CA ARG A 49 -14.57 17.96 49.76
C ARG A 49 -13.40 17.07 49.31
N LYS A 50 -12.95 16.14 50.17
CA LYS A 50 -11.85 15.21 49.85
C LYS A 50 -12.29 14.07 48.94
N ALA A 51 -13.52 13.57 49.11
CA ALA A 51 -14.08 12.52 48.27
C ALA A 51 -14.40 13.00 46.83
N GLY A 52 -14.94 14.22 46.68
CA GLY A 52 -15.27 14.78 45.36
C GLY A 52 -14.04 15.09 44.50
N LEU A 53 -12.94 15.54 45.10
CA LEU A 53 -11.70 15.84 44.38
C LEU A 53 -11.05 14.57 43.82
N SER A 54 -11.10 13.46 44.56
CA SER A 54 -10.48 12.19 44.17
C SER A 54 -11.16 11.54 42.95
N ILE A 55 -12.48 11.64 42.83
CA ILE A 55 -13.25 11.09 41.69
C ILE A 55 -12.93 11.84 40.38
N VAL A 56 -12.77 13.16 40.44
CA VAL A 56 -12.43 13.98 39.25
C VAL A 56 -11.04 13.62 38.71
N PHE A 57 -10.06 13.34 39.58
CA PHE A 57 -8.73 12.89 39.16
C PHE A 57 -8.73 11.50 38.52
N VAL A 58 -9.52 10.56 39.07
CA VAL A 58 -9.63 9.21 38.50
C VAL A 58 -10.31 9.24 37.13
N GLY A 59 -11.39 10.01 36.97
CA GLY A 59 -12.06 10.19 35.68
C GLY A 59 -11.17 10.86 34.63
N ALA A 60 -10.42 11.89 35.01
CA ALA A 60 -9.48 12.56 34.12
C ALA A 60 -8.34 11.63 33.67
N ALA A 61 -7.82 10.79 34.57
CA ALA A 61 -6.75 9.84 34.24
C ALA A 61 -7.21 8.77 33.22
N ILE A 62 -8.45 8.29 33.31
CA ILE A 62 -9.01 7.33 32.35
C ILE A 62 -9.16 7.97 30.97
N LEU A 63 -9.73 9.19 30.90
CA LEU A 63 -9.90 9.89 29.62
C LEU A 63 -8.56 10.24 28.95
N VAL A 64 -7.54 10.60 29.73
CA VAL A 64 -6.18 10.83 29.21
C VAL A 64 -5.55 9.52 28.76
N GLY A 65 -5.72 8.43 29.52
CA GLY A 65 -5.24 7.10 29.13
C GLY A 65 -5.84 6.63 27.81
N ASP A 66 -7.16 6.77 27.65
CA ASP A 66 -7.88 6.42 26.42
C ASP A 66 -7.46 7.32 25.25
N TRP A 67 -7.29 8.63 25.46
CA TRP A 67 -6.84 9.56 24.41
C TRP A 67 -5.40 9.26 23.96
N VAL A 68 -4.51 8.96 24.90
CA VAL A 68 -3.11 8.57 24.62
C VAL A 68 -3.06 7.22 23.91
N TRP A 69 -3.87 6.25 24.33
CA TRP A 69 -3.97 4.95 23.66
C TRP A 69 -4.50 5.09 22.23
N TYR A 70 -5.52 5.92 22.02
CA TYR A 70 -6.05 6.24 20.69
C TYR A 70 -4.98 6.90 19.82
N GLN A 71 -4.25 7.87 20.35
CA GLN A 71 -3.16 8.56 19.65
C GLN A 71 -1.99 7.62 19.30
N PHE A 72 -1.63 6.72 20.22
CA PHE A 72 -0.59 5.71 20.00
C PHE A 72 -1.01 4.68 18.95
N SER A 73 -2.28 4.26 18.96
CA SER A 73 -2.83 3.35 17.95
C SER A 73 -2.78 3.97 16.54
N TYR A 74 -3.06 5.27 16.43
CA TYR A 74 -3.07 6.00 15.15
C TYR A 74 -1.66 6.21 14.57
N MET A 75 -0.61 6.29 15.40
CA MET A 75 0.75 6.57 14.96
C MET A 75 1.53 5.36 14.41
N SER A 76 0.95 4.15 14.44
CA SER A 76 1.72 2.91 14.25
C SER A 76 1.71 2.32 12.84
N GLN A 77 0.94 2.88 11.88
CA GLN A 77 0.58 2.16 10.66
C GLN A 77 1.35 2.52 9.36
N ASP A 78 2.24 3.54 9.36
CA ASP A 78 2.78 4.09 8.10
C ASP A 78 4.13 3.51 7.62
N ARG A 79 4.89 2.80 8.45
CA ARG A 79 6.26 2.37 8.05
C ARG A 79 6.34 1.07 7.26
N VAL A 80 5.29 0.23 7.31
CA VAL A 80 5.28 -1.10 6.67
C VAL A 80 4.98 -0.98 5.18
N THR A 81 4.06 -0.09 4.79
CA THR A 81 3.62 0.11 3.40
C THR A 81 4.72 0.73 2.53
N THR A 82 5.47 1.72 3.03
CA THR A 82 6.52 2.39 2.24
C THR A 82 7.65 1.44 1.84
N ARG A 83 8.08 0.54 2.74
CA ARG A 83 9.15 -0.44 2.45
C ARG A 83 8.72 -1.45 1.39
N GLN A 84 7.49 -1.94 1.47
CA GLN A 84 6.96 -2.89 0.49
C GLN A 84 6.77 -2.26 -0.89
N VAL A 85 6.27 -1.02 -0.97
CA VAL A 85 6.15 -0.29 -2.24
C VAL A 85 7.53 0.00 -2.85
N ALA A 86 8.52 0.39 -2.04
CA ALA A 86 9.89 0.60 -2.52
C ALA A 86 10.54 -0.70 -3.03
N GLN A 87 10.34 -1.82 -2.34
CA GLN A 87 10.82 -3.13 -2.78
C GLN A 87 10.12 -3.59 -4.07
N ALA A 88 8.81 -3.42 -4.18
CA ALA A 88 8.06 -3.73 -5.39
C ALA A 88 8.54 -2.88 -6.58
N LYS A 89 8.77 -1.58 -6.38
CA LYS A 89 9.33 -0.69 -7.39
C LYS A 89 10.74 -1.12 -7.82
N ASN A 90 11.62 -1.39 -6.86
CA ASN A 90 12.97 -1.89 -7.15
C ASN A 90 12.91 -3.21 -7.93
N GLN A 91 12.01 -4.11 -7.58
CA GLN A 91 11.85 -5.38 -8.29
C GLN A 91 11.36 -5.18 -9.73
N ILE A 92 10.41 -4.26 -9.95
CA ILE A 92 9.92 -3.91 -11.30
C ILE A 92 11.06 -3.33 -12.13
N ASP A 93 11.78 -2.34 -11.58
CA ASP A 93 12.91 -1.68 -12.25
C ASP A 93 14.01 -2.72 -12.59
N MET A 94 14.33 -3.62 -11.66
CA MET A 94 15.31 -4.69 -11.87
C MET A 94 14.85 -5.73 -12.89
N ASN A 95 13.56 -6.06 -12.94
CA ASN A 95 13.02 -7.00 -13.91
C ASN A 95 13.06 -6.44 -15.33
N GLU A 96 12.75 -5.15 -15.51
CA GLU A 96 12.82 -4.47 -16.81
C GLU A 96 14.27 -4.41 -17.32
N ILE A 97 15.22 -4.03 -16.46
CA ILE A 97 16.65 -3.99 -16.82
C ILE A 97 17.15 -5.39 -17.23
N LYS A 98 16.75 -6.44 -16.50
CA LYS A 98 17.10 -7.82 -16.84
C LYS A 98 16.49 -8.22 -18.18
N LEU A 99 15.21 -7.92 -18.40
CA LEU A 99 14.51 -8.23 -19.65
C LEU A 99 15.20 -7.57 -20.84
N GLN A 100 15.52 -6.28 -20.75
CA GLN A 100 16.20 -5.55 -21.83
C GLN A 100 17.57 -6.14 -22.15
N ARG A 101 18.35 -6.54 -21.13
CA ARG A 101 19.66 -7.20 -21.34
C ARG A 101 19.52 -8.55 -22.03
N LEU A 102 18.55 -9.36 -21.62
CA LEU A 102 18.29 -10.66 -22.24
C LEU A 102 17.88 -10.48 -23.71
N VAL A 103 16.97 -9.56 -23.98
CA VAL A 103 16.54 -9.22 -25.33
C VAL A 103 17.71 -8.74 -26.19
N ARG A 104 18.59 -7.88 -25.68
CA ARG A 104 19.81 -7.47 -26.39
C ARG A 104 20.69 -8.66 -26.73
N SER A 105 20.88 -9.59 -25.80
CA SER A 105 21.66 -10.80 -26.02
C SER A 105 21.06 -11.70 -27.10
N TYR A 106 19.73 -11.86 -27.14
CA TYR A 106 19.08 -12.68 -28.15
C TYR A 106 19.15 -12.02 -29.54
N VAL A 107 18.96 -10.71 -29.60
CA VAL A 107 19.01 -9.97 -30.86
C VAL A 107 20.44 -9.89 -31.39
N SER A 108 21.44 -9.62 -30.53
CA SER A 108 22.85 -9.58 -30.93
C SER A 108 23.35 -10.94 -31.41
N ALA A 109 22.89 -12.04 -30.81
CA ALA A 109 23.21 -13.40 -31.25
C ALA A 109 22.71 -13.72 -32.67
N MET A 110 21.65 -13.05 -33.14
CA MET A 110 21.14 -13.16 -34.51
C MET A 110 21.88 -12.24 -35.51
N MET A 111 22.72 -11.33 -35.01
CA MET A 111 23.50 -10.43 -35.85
C MET A 111 24.80 -11.09 -36.31
N LYS A 112 25.33 -10.60 -37.43
CA LYS A 112 26.61 -11.11 -37.96
C LYS A 112 27.79 -10.80 -37.04
N ASP A 113 27.74 -9.65 -36.38
CA ASP A 113 28.70 -9.22 -35.37
C ASP A 113 27.95 -8.84 -34.07
N PRO A 114 27.93 -9.71 -33.05
CA PRO A 114 27.23 -9.46 -31.80
C PRO A 114 27.88 -8.36 -30.95
N GLY A 115 29.17 -8.07 -31.15
CA GLY A 115 29.91 -7.07 -30.38
C GLY A 115 29.72 -5.64 -30.86
N SER A 116 29.34 -5.46 -32.13
CA SER A 116 29.13 -4.14 -32.75
C SER A 116 27.65 -3.72 -32.82
N SER A 117 26.74 -4.42 -32.15
CA SER A 117 25.30 -4.11 -32.20
C SER A 117 24.95 -2.92 -31.31
N GLU A 118 24.39 -1.87 -31.90
CA GLU A 118 23.85 -0.70 -31.21
C GLU A 118 22.34 -0.79 -31.10
N PHE A 119 21.81 -0.56 -29.90
CA PHE A 119 20.38 -0.58 -29.62
C PHE A 119 19.85 0.82 -29.32
N ARG A 120 18.70 1.18 -29.87
CA ARG A 120 17.98 2.44 -29.59
C ARG A 120 16.49 2.17 -29.40
N ASN A 121 15.82 3.07 -28.69
CA ASN A 121 14.38 3.02 -28.45
C ASN A 121 13.88 1.64 -27.95
N GLN A 122 14.65 1.02 -27.04
CA GLN A 122 14.31 -0.29 -26.50
C GLN A 122 13.33 -0.16 -25.34
N TYR A 123 12.19 -0.84 -25.44
CA TYR A 123 11.18 -0.94 -24.41
C TYR A 123 10.76 -2.40 -24.29
N GLY A 124 11.11 -3.05 -23.18
CA GLY A 124 10.93 -4.49 -22.99
C GLY A 124 11.52 -5.31 -24.14
N VAL A 125 10.63 -5.92 -24.93
CA VAL A 125 10.92 -6.87 -26.01
C VAL A 125 11.09 -6.25 -27.39
N CYS A 126 10.84 -4.94 -27.51
CA CYS A 126 10.84 -4.22 -28.78
C CYS A 126 11.94 -3.16 -28.80
N GLY A 127 12.52 -2.92 -29.97
CA GLY A 127 13.36 -1.75 -30.21
C GLY A 127 13.98 -1.71 -31.60
N GLU A 128 14.95 -0.82 -31.76
CA GLU A 128 15.72 -0.66 -32.98
C GLU A 128 17.15 -1.13 -32.74
N VAL A 129 17.71 -1.84 -33.71
CA VAL A 129 19.08 -2.36 -33.65
C VAL A 129 19.81 -2.04 -34.95
N ASN A 130 21.06 -1.63 -34.83
CA ASN A 130 21.97 -1.45 -35.95
C ASN A 130 23.22 -2.28 -35.69
N ALA A 131 23.63 -3.10 -36.65
CA ALA A 131 24.80 -3.96 -36.55
C ALA A 131 25.59 -3.92 -37.85
N LYS A 132 26.89 -4.24 -37.76
CA LYS A 132 27.76 -4.34 -38.93
C LYS A 132 27.38 -5.57 -39.76
N ASN A 133 27.36 -5.41 -41.08
CA ASN A 133 27.27 -6.52 -42.02
C ASN A 133 28.63 -7.24 -42.16
N SER A 134 28.68 -8.30 -42.97
CA SER A 134 29.93 -9.05 -43.25
C SER A 134 31.06 -8.20 -43.86
N PHE A 135 30.73 -7.02 -44.39
CA PHE A 135 31.68 -6.07 -44.97
C PHE A 135 32.13 -4.99 -43.95
N GLY A 136 31.70 -5.09 -42.69
CA GLY A 136 32.08 -4.16 -41.62
C GLY A 136 31.31 -2.83 -41.63
N ALA A 137 30.34 -2.65 -42.53
CA ALA A 137 29.54 -1.44 -42.64
C ALA A 137 28.21 -1.57 -41.87
N TYR A 138 27.76 -0.47 -41.27
CA TYR A 138 26.43 -0.37 -40.67
C TYR A 138 25.37 -0.22 -41.75
N THR A 139 24.33 -1.05 -41.70
CA THR A 139 23.24 -1.04 -42.70
C THR A 139 22.08 -0.12 -42.31
N GLY A 140 22.15 0.52 -41.14
CA GLY A 140 21.09 1.36 -40.58
C GLY A 140 20.29 0.64 -39.50
N TYR A 141 19.51 1.42 -38.74
CA TYR A 141 18.65 0.90 -37.68
C TYR A 141 17.47 0.13 -38.29
N ARG A 142 17.24 -1.07 -37.76
CA ARG A 142 16.16 -1.97 -38.13
C ARG A 142 15.35 -2.32 -36.90
N ARG A 143 14.04 -2.44 -37.06
CA ARG A 143 13.15 -2.81 -35.96
C ARG A 143 13.27 -4.31 -35.64
N PHE A 144 13.26 -4.67 -34.36
CA PHE A 144 13.27 -6.07 -33.88
C PHE A 144 12.21 -6.37 -32.80
N VAL A 145 11.53 -7.52 -32.90
CA VAL A 145 10.58 -8.01 -31.89
C VAL A 145 11.09 -9.32 -31.33
N ALA A 146 11.42 -9.35 -30.04
CA ALA A 146 11.92 -10.55 -29.36
C ALA A 146 10.83 -11.20 -28.51
N LYS A 147 10.12 -12.20 -29.04
CA LYS A 147 9.09 -12.93 -28.28
C LYS A 147 9.69 -13.95 -27.31
N SER A 148 10.82 -14.56 -27.68
CA SER A 148 11.56 -15.52 -26.86
C SER A 148 13.01 -15.63 -27.35
N GLU A 149 13.87 -16.35 -26.63
CA GLU A 149 15.29 -16.57 -26.98
C GLU A 149 15.49 -17.05 -28.44
N ARG A 150 14.57 -17.85 -28.96
CA ARG A 150 14.65 -18.42 -30.33
C ARG A 150 13.70 -17.76 -31.33
N MET A 151 12.82 -16.87 -30.89
CA MET A 151 11.87 -16.16 -31.76
C MET A 151 12.15 -14.67 -31.70
N VAL A 152 13.06 -14.24 -32.57
CA VAL A 152 13.38 -12.84 -32.81
C VAL A 152 13.03 -12.51 -34.26
N PHE A 153 12.10 -11.57 -34.45
CA PHE A 153 11.72 -11.09 -35.77
C PHE A 153 12.48 -9.81 -36.06
N LEU A 154 13.14 -9.76 -37.22
CA LEU A 154 13.90 -8.61 -37.69
C LEU A 154 13.30 -8.10 -39.00
N GLU A 155 13.13 -6.79 -39.09
CA GLU A 155 12.62 -6.11 -40.27
C GLU A 155 13.51 -6.38 -41.49
N GLY A 156 13.04 -7.15 -42.48
CA GLY A 156 13.76 -7.47 -43.72
C GLY A 156 14.78 -8.61 -43.64
N ASN A 157 14.85 -9.35 -42.53
CA ASN A 157 15.64 -10.59 -42.42
C ASN A 157 14.82 -11.77 -41.89
N SER A 158 13.54 -11.56 -41.62
CA SER A 158 12.60 -12.57 -41.14
C SER A 158 11.83 -13.18 -42.30
N ALA A 159 11.25 -14.36 -42.07
CA ALA A 159 10.40 -15.07 -43.04
C ALA A 159 9.07 -14.35 -43.35
N LEU A 160 8.84 -13.17 -42.78
CA LEU A 160 7.63 -12.37 -42.95
C LEU A 160 7.86 -11.26 -43.98
N SER A 161 6.81 -10.91 -44.72
CA SER A 161 6.86 -9.73 -45.59
C SER A 161 7.00 -8.46 -44.76
N ALA A 162 7.51 -7.38 -45.36
CA ALA A 162 7.65 -6.10 -44.67
C ALA A 162 6.30 -5.56 -44.15
N ALA A 163 5.20 -5.85 -44.85
CA ALA A 163 3.85 -5.46 -44.45
C ALA A 163 3.40 -6.25 -43.20
N ASP A 164 3.58 -7.57 -43.20
CA ASP A 164 3.19 -8.44 -42.08
C ASP A 164 4.03 -8.16 -40.85
N PHE A 165 5.33 -7.90 -41.03
CA PHE A 165 6.20 -7.47 -39.95
C PHE A 165 5.73 -6.14 -39.35
N GLY A 166 5.30 -5.19 -40.18
CA GLY A 166 4.76 -3.91 -39.72
C GLY A 166 3.52 -4.09 -38.84
N THR A 167 2.61 -4.99 -39.21
CA THR A 167 1.43 -5.33 -38.41
C THR A 167 1.82 -6.02 -37.10
N LEU A 168 2.70 -7.02 -37.14
CA LEU A 168 3.17 -7.73 -35.96
C LEU A 168 3.90 -6.80 -34.98
N TRP A 169 4.70 -5.88 -35.53
CA TRP A 169 5.34 -4.83 -34.76
C TRP A 169 4.30 -3.95 -34.06
N ALA A 170 3.31 -3.46 -34.80
CA ALA A 170 2.27 -2.61 -34.24
C ALA A 170 1.43 -3.34 -33.18
N GLU A 171 1.18 -4.64 -33.35
CA GLU A 171 0.44 -5.45 -32.39
C GLU A 171 1.25 -5.72 -31.11
N ALA A 172 2.51 -6.12 -31.25
CA ALA A 172 3.36 -6.50 -30.11
C ALA A 172 3.96 -5.29 -29.38
N CYS A 173 4.29 -4.25 -30.12
CA CYS A 173 5.05 -3.09 -29.63
C CYS A 173 4.25 -1.79 -29.63
N GLY A 174 3.04 -1.79 -30.23
CA GLY A 174 2.21 -0.59 -30.36
C GLY A 174 2.92 0.54 -31.09
N THR A 175 2.38 1.75 -30.96
CA THR A 175 3.22 2.94 -31.02
C THR A 175 4.14 2.87 -29.80
N SER A 176 5.33 2.29 -29.97
CA SER A 176 6.45 2.56 -29.05
C SER A 176 6.39 4.05 -28.69
N PRO A 177 6.51 4.44 -27.41
CA PRO A 177 6.30 5.83 -26.97
C PRO A 177 7.14 6.86 -27.76
N THR A 178 8.17 6.42 -28.47
CA THR A 178 8.97 7.24 -29.39
C THR A 178 8.28 7.66 -30.69
N GLY A 179 7.11 7.11 -31.03
CA GLY A 179 6.28 7.52 -32.17
C GLY A 179 5.11 8.45 -31.83
N ALA A 180 4.72 8.52 -30.55
CA ALA A 180 3.59 9.32 -30.07
C ALA A 180 4.03 10.54 -29.22
N GLU A 181 5.17 10.46 -28.53
CA GLU A 181 5.68 11.51 -27.62
C GLU A 181 6.59 12.55 -28.32
N ARG A 182 6.50 12.68 -29.65
CA ARG A 182 7.28 13.68 -30.41
C ARG A 182 6.45 14.41 -31.47
N ARG A 183 5.21 14.74 -31.11
CA ARG A 183 4.37 15.72 -31.83
C ARG A 183 3.81 16.75 -30.87
#